data_AF-A0A2X0NJ62-F1
#
_entry.id   AF-A0A2X0NJ62-F1
#
_cell.length_a   1.000
_cell.length_b   1.000
_cell.length_c   1.000
_cell.angle_alpha   90.00
_cell.angle_beta   90.00
_cell.angle_gamma   90.00
#
_symmetry.space_group_name_H-M   'P 1'
#
loop_
_entity.id
_entity.type
_entity.pdbx_description
1 polymer ?
#
loop_
_entity_poly.entity_id
_entity_poly.type
_entity_poly.pdbx_seq_one_letter_code
_entity_poly.pdbx_strand_id
1 'polypeptide(L)'
;MIKAAARFGRKKSTRLFKDFYVEWIETLKTNLLPLLRRSILVSSSNQLSTHVQMIQHHFQNYYLTLDLAASEDVSQLLFPIWRNSLEKPFLWVGDFHPNLFTNLLRSFLNNNSSDEEIDNTHIEKSSNFPLVWKYPSKNLMNKIEQIECGLRSMVPTLVTRYRKSHSKFLDKCGLNWINCESKQEILKTVEKDLMVEIEELVGVFLDANRLRRSVLTEIIGATDIYQAALYLEGLAQFFVGFSDGELLHEFEQCKIPLSGI
;
A
#
# COMPACT_ATOMS: atom_id res chain seq x y z
N MET A 1 -24.04 -18.01 16.79
CA MET A 1 -24.22 -18.06 15.31
C MET A 1 -24.57 -16.66 14.84
N ILE A 2 -23.61 -15.97 14.24
CA ILE A 2 -23.78 -14.61 13.70
C ILE A 2 -24.63 -14.74 12.43
N LYS A 3 -25.88 -14.27 12.46
CA LYS A 3 -26.70 -14.13 11.27
C LYS A 3 -26.37 -12.79 10.65
N ALA A 4 -25.63 -12.83 9.54
CA ALA A 4 -25.34 -11.69 8.70
C ALA A 4 -26.65 -11.02 8.26
N ALA A 5 -26.78 -9.72 8.54
CA ALA A 5 -27.78 -8.88 7.92
C ALA A 5 -27.57 -8.91 6.40
N ALA A 6 -28.61 -9.32 5.68
CA ALA A 6 -28.59 -9.51 4.24
C ALA A 6 -28.37 -8.16 3.52
N ARG A 7 -27.16 -7.93 3.01
CA ARG A 7 -26.92 -6.96 1.93
C ARG A 7 -27.31 -7.63 0.61
N PHE A 8 -28.40 -7.16 0.01
CA PHE A 8 -28.86 -7.56 -1.32
C PHE A 8 -27.75 -7.34 -2.37
N GLY A 9 -27.42 -8.39 -3.13
CA GLY A 9 -26.94 -8.25 -4.51
C GLY A 9 -25.43 -8.20 -4.78
N ARG A 10 -24.53 -8.47 -3.83
CA ARG A 10 -23.11 -8.71 -4.16
C ARG A 10 -22.77 -10.18 -3.94
N LYS A 11 -22.33 -10.88 -5.00
CA LYS A 11 -21.73 -12.22 -4.88
C LYS A 11 -20.60 -12.09 -3.85
N LYS A 12 -20.76 -12.73 -2.69
CA LYS A 12 -19.67 -12.87 -1.72
C LYS A 12 -18.50 -13.51 -2.46
N SER A 13 -17.34 -12.86 -2.46
CA SER A 13 -16.11 -13.53 -2.86
C SER A 13 -15.95 -14.74 -1.95
N THR A 14 -15.88 -15.94 -2.52
CA THR A 14 -15.61 -17.16 -1.75
C THR A 14 -14.16 -17.24 -1.28
N ARG A 15 -13.30 -16.36 -1.80
CA ARG A 15 -11.86 -16.35 -1.56
C ARG A 15 -11.49 -15.30 -0.52
N LEU A 16 -10.72 -15.69 0.48
CA LEU A 16 -10.17 -14.80 1.50
C LEU A 16 -9.13 -13.87 0.88
N PHE A 17 -9.04 -12.63 1.37
CA PHE A 17 -8.06 -11.67 0.86
C PHE A 17 -6.61 -12.14 1.05
N LYS A 18 -6.32 -12.87 2.14
CA LYS A 18 -5.01 -13.49 2.37
C LYS A 18 -4.56 -14.34 1.19
N ASP A 19 -5.45 -15.21 0.69
CA ASP A 19 -5.11 -16.12 -0.40
C ASP A 19 -4.88 -15.32 -1.69
N PHE A 20 -5.68 -14.27 -1.91
CA PHE A 20 -5.45 -13.29 -2.97
C PHE A 20 -4.06 -12.65 -2.89
N TYR A 21 -3.70 -12.13 -1.72
CA TYR A 21 -2.42 -11.46 -1.51
C TYR A 21 -1.22 -12.37 -1.82
N VAL A 22 -1.27 -13.63 -1.36
CA VAL A 22 -0.20 -14.61 -1.60
C VAL A 22 -0.01 -14.86 -3.10
N GLU A 23 -1.08 -15.16 -3.85
CA GLU A 23 -0.97 -15.35 -5.30
C GLU A 23 -0.57 -14.06 -6.03
N TRP A 24 -1.03 -12.91 -5.54
CA TRP A 24 -0.71 -11.61 -6.13
C TRP A 24 0.79 -11.27 -5.99
N ILE A 25 1.37 -11.47 -4.80
CA ILE A 25 2.81 -11.32 -4.56
C ILE A 25 3.60 -12.35 -5.38
N GLU A 26 3.16 -13.61 -5.39
CA GLU A 26 3.88 -14.67 -6.12
C GLU A 26 3.90 -14.39 -7.62
N THR A 27 2.78 -13.91 -8.18
CA THR A 27 2.70 -13.47 -9.58
C THR A 27 3.63 -12.28 -9.86
N LEU A 28 3.71 -11.32 -8.94
CA LEU A 28 4.61 -10.18 -9.06
C LEU A 28 6.07 -10.64 -9.07
N LYS A 29 6.45 -11.52 -8.14
CA LYS A 29 7.81 -12.04 -7.92
C LYS A 29 8.29 -12.92 -9.08
N THR A 30 7.48 -13.90 -9.49
CA THR A 30 7.93 -14.98 -10.39
C THR A 30 7.70 -14.69 -11.86
N ASN A 31 6.76 -13.79 -12.18
CA ASN A 31 6.35 -13.53 -13.56
C ASN A 31 6.62 -12.08 -13.96
N LEU A 32 5.91 -11.13 -13.33
CA LEU A 32 5.88 -9.75 -13.83
C LEU A 32 7.21 -9.01 -13.65
N LEU A 33 7.84 -9.11 -12.47
CA LEU A 33 9.11 -8.43 -12.20
C LEU A 33 10.24 -8.95 -13.12
N PRO A 34 10.44 -10.28 -13.31
CA PRO A 34 11.40 -10.79 -14.28
C PRO A 34 11.14 -10.34 -15.73
N LEU A 35 9.87 -10.31 -16.16
CA LEU A 35 9.50 -9.85 -17.50
C LEU A 35 9.82 -8.36 -17.71
N LEU A 36 9.52 -7.51 -16.71
CA LEU A 36 9.85 -6.09 -16.78
C LEU A 36 11.36 -5.87 -16.84
N ARG A 37 12.13 -6.56 -15.98
CA ARG A 37 13.61 -6.51 -15.98
C ARG A 37 14.21 -6.87 -17.33
N ARG A 38 13.72 -7.96 -17.95
CA ARG A 38 14.14 -8.34 -19.30
C ARG A 38 13.79 -7.26 -20.31
N SER A 39 12.62 -6.63 -20.16
CA SER A 39 12.17 -5.60 -21.09
C SER A 39 12.97 -4.32 -21.01
N ILE A 40 13.38 -3.93 -19.81
CA ILE A 40 14.29 -2.82 -19.55
C ILE A 40 15.65 -3.05 -20.25
N LEU A 41 16.12 -4.30 -20.34
CA LEU A 41 17.43 -4.65 -20.92
C LEU A 41 17.45 -4.73 -22.45
N VAL A 42 16.50 -5.44 -23.04
CA VAL A 42 16.62 -5.92 -24.44
C VAL A 42 15.42 -5.63 -25.32
N SER A 43 14.36 -5.00 -24.81
CA SER A 43 13.11 -4.88 -25.55
C SER A 43 12.94 -3.55 -26.28
N SER A 44 12.12 -3.59 -27.32
CA SER A 44 11.64 -2.37 -27.99
C SER A 44 10.76 -1.52 -27.04
N SER A 45 10.65 -0.22 -27.33
CA SER A 45 9.78 0.70 -26.57
C SER A 45 8.32 0.18 -26.46
N ASN A 46 7.79 -0.43 -27.53
CA ASN A 46 6.43 -0.99 -27.52
C ASN A 46 6.28 -2.16 -26.53
N GLN A 47 7.26 -3.07 -26.51
CA GLN A 47 7.26 -4.20 -25.57
C GLN A 47 7.48 -3.72 -24.14
N LEU A 48 8.35 -2.74 -23.90
CA LEU A 48 8.51 -2.13 -22.58
C LEU A 48 7.19 -1.51 -22.11
N SER A 49 6.46 -0.84 -23.00
CA SER A 49 5.16 -0.21 -22.72
C SER A 49 4.14 -1.24 -22.25
N THR A 50 4.05 -2.37 -22.96
CA THR A 50 3.17 -3.47 -22.59
C THR A 50 3.49 -3.99 -21.18
N HIS A 51 4.75 -4.23 -20.86
CA HIS A 51 5.12 -4.74 -19.54
C HIS A 51 4.93 -3.72 -18.41
N VAL A 52 5.18 -2.44 -18.68
CA VAL A 52 4.84 -1.34 -17.76
C VAL A 52 3.34 -1.33 -17.45
N GLN A 53 2.49 -1.43 -18.48
CA GLN A 53 1.04 -1.49 -18.33
C GLN A 53 0.59 -2.74 -17.57
N MET A 54 1.24 -3.90 -17.78
CA MET A 54 0.94 -5.12 -17.04
C MET A 54 1.20 -4.96 -15.55
N ILE A 55 2.35 -4.38 -15.15
CA ILE A 55 2.63 -4.13 -13.72
C ILE A 55 1.67 -3.09 -13.14
N GLN A 56 1.41 -2.00 -13.87
CA GLN A 56 0.45 -0.98 -13.44
C GLN A 56 -0.94 -1.60 -13.20
N HIS A 57 -1.41 -2.44 -14.12
CA HIS A 57 -2.68 -3.15 -13.98
C HIS A 57 -2.67 -4.11 -12.78
N HIS A 58 -1.55 -4.80 -12.54
CA HIS A 58 -1.38 -5.69 -11.38
C HIS A 58 -1.55 -4.95 -10.05
N PHE A 59 -0.96 -3.76 -9.90
CA PHE A 59 -1.16 -2.92 -8.71
C PHE A 59 -2.59 -2.34 -8.63
N GLN A 60 -3.20 -1.95 -9.74
CA GLN A 60 -4.61 -1.50 -9.74
C GLN A 60 -5.55 -2.61 -9.29
N ASN A 61 -5.35 -3.84 -9.80
CA ASN A 61 -6.15 -4.99 -9.41
C ASN A 61 -6.02 -5.30 -7.91
N TYR A 62 -4.82 -5.16 -7.35
CA TYR A 62 -4.61 -5.30 -5.91
C TYR A 62 -5.47 -4.34 -5.08
N TYR A 63 -5.44 -3.05 -5.42
CA TYR A 63 -6.24 -2.07 -4.68
C TYR A 63 -7.74 -2.22 -4.93
N LEU A 64 -8.18 -2.58 -6.14
CA LEU A 64 -9.59 -2.90 -6.38
C LEU A 64 -10.06 -4.10 -5.55
N THR A 65 -9.20 -5.11 -5.39
CA THR A 65 -9.50 -6.28 -4.56
C THR A 65 -9.54 -5.91 -3.07
N LEU A 66 -8.70 -4.99 -2.62
CA LEU A 66 -8.79 -4.42 -1.26
C LEU A 66 -10.12 -3.70 -1.03
N ASP A 67 -10.61 -2.90 -1.98
CA ASP A 67 -11.91 -2.20 -1.87
C ASP A 67 -13.07 -3.20 -1.70
N LEU A 68 -13.02 -4.31 -2.46
CA LEU A 68 -14.00 -5.38 -2.36
C LEU A 68 -13.92 -6.09 -1.01
N ALA A 69 -12.72 -6.48 -0.57
CA ALA A 69 -12.52 -7.15 0.72
C ALA A 69 -12.93 -6.27 1.91
N ALA A 70 -12.64 -4.96 1.85
CA ALA A 70 -13.06 -4.00 2.87
C ALA A 70 -14.59 -3.90 2.96
N SER A 71 -15.27 -3.92 1.82
CA SER A 71 -16.74 -3.87 1.75
C SER A 71 -17.41 -5.12 2.36
N GLU A 72 -16.70 -6.25 2.40
CA GLU A 72 -17.16 -7.50 3.01
C GLU A 72 -16.83 -7.56 4.50
N ASP A 73 -15.56 -7.39 4.86
CA ASP A 73 -15.06 -7.33 6.23
C ASP A 73 -13.75 -6.54 6.27
N VAL A 74 -13.83 -5.28 6.72
CA VAL A 74 -12.67 -4.39 6.83
C VAL A 74 -11.71 -4.79 7.95
N SER A 75 -12.17 -5.57 8.95
CA SER A 75 -11.34 -5.94 10.10
C SER A 75 -10.15 -6.82 9.70
N GLN A 76 -10.33 -7.69 8.70
CA GLN A 76 -9.26 -8.54 8.14
C GLN A 76 -8.12 -7.73 7.49
N LEU A 77 -8.39 -6.47 7.09
CA LEU A 77 -7.45 -5.57 6.45
C LEU A 77 -6.83 -4.60 7.45
N LEU A 78 -7.61 -4.09 8.40
CA LEU A 78 -7.10 -3.20 9.46
C LEU A 78 -6.21 -3.93 10.47
N PHE A 79 -6.47 -5.23 10.68
CA PHE A 79 -5.73 -6.08 11.61
C PHE A 79 -5.24 -7.35 10.89
N PRO A 80 -4.37 -7.23 9.88
CA PRO A 80 -4.02 -8.34 9.01
C PRO A 80 -3.09 -9.32 9.73
N ILE A 81 -3.59 -10.55 9.96
CA ILE A 81 -2.80 -11.65 10.51
C ILE A 81 -1.82 -12.26 9.49
N TRP A 82 -2.01 -11.94 8.21
CA TRP A 82 -1.27 -12.50 7.08
C TRP A 82 -0.08 -11.64 6.62
N ARG A 83 0.06 -10.43 7.16
CA ARG A 83 1.23 -9.58 6.97
C ARG A 83 2.32 -9.98 7.96
N ASN A 84 3.56 -10.06 7.50
CA ASN A 84 4.68 -10.42 8.36
C ASN A 84 5.13 -9.24 9.26
N SER A 85 6.06 -9.53 10.17
CA SER A 85 6.58 -8.57 11.16
C SER A 85 7.33 -7.39 10.52
N LEU A 86 7.99 -7.62 9.38
CA LEU A 86 8.75 -6.63 8.63
C LEU A 86 7.84 -5.66 7.84
N GLU A 87 6.68 -6.15 7.38
CA GLU A 87 5.71 -5.33 6.64
C GLU A 87 4.89 -4.39 7.54
N LYS A 88 4.53 -4.87 8.74
CA LYS A 88 3.62 -4.18 9.66
C LYS A 88 4.00 -2.73 9.97
N PRO A 89 5.28 -2.36 10.18
CA PRO A 89 5.69 -0.97 10.43
C PRO A 89 5.34 0.00 9.30
N PHE A 90 5.16 -0.48 8.06
CA PHE A 90 4.83 0.38 6.92
C PHE A 90 3.32 0.56 6.72
N LEU A 91 2.49 -0.19 7.46
CA LEU A 91 1.03 -0.15 7.31
C LEU A 91 0.42 1.10 7.96
N TRP A 92 -0.54 1.68 7.27
CA TRP A 92 -1.30 2.85 7.67
C TRP A 92 -2.75 2.67 7.21
N VAL A 93 -3.72 2.55 8.11
CA VAL A 93 -5.12 2.25 7.72
C VAL A 93 -5.18 0.98 6.84
N GLY A 94 -4.58 -0.10 7.34
CA GLY A 94 -4.65 -1.45 6.77
C GLY A 94 -3.76 -1.78 5.54
N ASP A 95 -3.05 -0.80 4.97
CA ASP A 95 -2.07 -1.06 3.90
C ASP A 95 -0.97 0.01 3.87
N PHE A 96 0.04 -0.10 3.00
CA PHE A 96 1.21 0.78 3.00
C PHE A 96 0.88 2.28 2.96
N HIS A 97 1.66 3.08 3.67
CA HIS A 97 1.49 4.53 3.71
C HIS A 97 1.70 5.14 2.30
N PRO A 98 0.83 6.05 1.82
CA PRO A 98 0.93 6.58 0.44
C PRO A 98 2.21 7.40 0.17
N ASN A 99 2.81 8.02 1.20
CA ASN A 99 4.13 8.66 1.06
C ASN A 99 5.24 7.69 0.63
N LEU A 100 5.07 6.37 0.79
CA LEU A 100 6.02 5.39 0.29
C LEU A 100 6.28 5.60 -1.21
N PHE A 101 5.23 5.86 -1.99
CA PHE A 101 5.33 6.04 -3.44
C PHE A 101 6.17 7.27 -3.80
N THR A 102 5.93 8.40 -3.13
CA THR A 102 6.69 9.64 -3.37
C THR A 102 8.11 9.54 -2.85
N ASN A 103 8.32 8.90 -1.69
CA ASN A 103 9.65 8.70 -1.11
C ASN A 103 10.51 7.81 -2.01
N LEU A 104 9.93 6.73 -2.54
CA LEU A 104 10.60 5.87 -3.51
C LEU A 104 10.96 6.67 -4.78
N LEU A 105 10.04 7.46 -5.32
CA LEU A 105 10.31 8.31 -6.48
C LEU A 105 11.44 9.31 -6.22
N ARG A 106 11.43 9.96 -5.05
CA ARG A 106 12.49 10.90 -4.62
C ARG A 106 13.85 10.22 -4.48
N SER A 107 13.89 8.94 -4.09
CA SER A 107 15.15 8.19 -4.01
C SER A 107 15.84 8.07 -5.38
N PHE A 108 15.07 7.87 -6.46
CA PHE A 108 15.61 7.85 -7.82
C PHE A 108 16.17 9.22 -8.25
N LEU A 109 15.51 10.32 -7.86
CA LEU A 109 15.92 11.67 -8.22
C LEU A 109 17.18 12.10 -7.46
N ASN A 110 17.27 11.81 -6.16
CA ASN A 110 18.37 12.25 -5.30
C ASN A 110 19.67 11.48 -5.56
N ASN A 111 19.58 10.20 -5.94
CA ASN A 111 20.77 9.38 -6.26
C ASN A 111 21.51 9.86 -7.52
N ASN A 112 20.91 10.74 -8.33
CA ASN A 112 21.48 11.23 -9.57
C ASN A 112 21.88 12.72 -9.51
N SER A 113 21.70 13.39 -8.37
CA SER A 113 21.99 14.82 -8.19
C SER A 113 23.36 15.11 -7.55
N SER A 114 24.12 14.10 -7.14
CA SER A 114 25.49 14.28 -6.64
C SER A 114 26.46 14.45 -7.82
N ASP A 115 27.06 15.63 -7.93
CA ASP A 115 28.21 15.95 -8.80
C ASP A 115 29.51 15.27 -8.32
N GLU A 116 29.45 14.02 -7.85
CA GLU A 116 30.64 13.28 -7.45
C GLU A 116 31.33 12.73 -8.70
N GLU A 117 32.58 13.15 -8.91
CA GLU A 117 33.48 12.62 -9.92
C GLU A 117 33.51 11.09 -9.81
N ILE A 118 33.11 10.43 -10.89
CA ILE A 118 33.02 8.97 -10.97
C ILE A 118 34.43 8.38 -10.81
N ASP A 119 34.77 7.89 -9.61
CA ASP A 119 35.84 6.91 -9.45
C ASP A 119 35.37 5.59 -10.10
N ASN A 120 35.98 5.27 -11.24
CA ASN A 120 35.59 4.19 -12.15
C ASN A 120 35.81 2.77 -11.62
N THR A 121 35.97 2.58 -10.30
CA THR A 121 36.37 1.29 -9.72
C THR A 121 35.21 0.47 -9.13
N HIS A 122 33.99 1.01 -9.03
CA HIS A 122 32.83 0.27 -8.51
C HIS A 122 31.52 0.42 -9.31
N ILE A 123 31.59 0.71 -10.62
CA ILE A 123 30.43 0.63 -11.53
C ILE A 123 30.14 -0.84 -11.88
N GLU A 124 29.84 -1.66 -10.87
CA GLU A 124 29.18 -2.94 -11.10
C GLU A 124 27.73 -2.85 -10.61
N LYS A 125 26.81 -2.88 -11.58
CA LYS A 125 25.41 -3.31 -11.47
C LYS A 125 24.36 -2.31 -10.96
N SER A 126 24.17 -1.18 -11.63
CA SER A 126 22.85 -0.54 -11.76
C SER A 126 22.98 0.67 -12.68
N SER A 127 22.65 0.60 -13.97
CA SER A 127 21.33 1.05 -14.43
C SER A 127 21.35 0.94 -15.95
N ASN A 128 20.39 0.26 -16.57
CA ASN A 128 20.29 0.24 -18.04
C ASN A 128 19.88 1.59 -18.65
N PHE A 129 19.71 2.63 -17.83
CA PHE A 129 19.49 3.99 -18.27
C PHE A 129 20.10 5.00 -17.28
N PRO A 130 21.43 5.19 -17.27
CA PRO A 130 22.12 6.01 -16.27
C PRO A 130 21.72 7.49 -16.28
N LEU A 131 20.99 7.95 -17.31
CA LEU A 131 20.56 9.34 -17.47
C LEU A 131 19.06 9.56 -17.25
N VAL A 132 18.26 8.51 -17.04
CA VAL A 132 16.79 8.61 -17.00
C VAL A 132 16.27 9.52 -15.88
N TRP A 133 17.00 9.59 -14.77
CA TRP A 133 16.65 10.42 -13.63
C TRP A 133 17.52 11.68 -13.49
N LYS A 134 18.53 11.86 -14.36
CA LYS A 134 19.49 12.99 -14.27
C LYS A 134 18.84 14.32 -14.65
N TYR A 135 17.88 14.31 -15.56
CA TYR A 135 17.18 15.51 -16.03
C TYR A 135 15.66 15.30 -16.00
N PRO A 136 15.04 15.26 -14.80
CA PRO A 136 13.60 15.08 -14.69
C PRO A 136 12.86 16.24 -15.36
N SER A 137 11.76 15.94 -16.05
CA SER A 137 10.97 16.97 -16.70
C SER A 137 10.35 17.93 -15.67
N LYS A 138 10.18 19.20 -16.04
CA LYS A 138 9.46 20.19 -15.20
C LYS A 138 8.05 19.72 -14.85
N ASN A 139 7.39 19.00 -15.78
CA ASN A 139 6.08 18.41 -15.54
C ASN A 139 6.13 17.37 -14.41
N LEU A 140 7.11 16.45 -14.45
CA LEU A 140 7.31 15.46 -13.39
C LEU A 140 7.54 16.14 -12.03
N MET A 141 8.45 17.12 -11.97
CA MET A 141 8.76 17.82 -10.71
C MET A 141 7.52 18.53 -10.14
N ASN A 142 6.79 19.29 -10.97
CA ASN A 142 5.56 19.95 -10.55
C ASN A 142 4.51 18.94 -10.07
N LYS A 143 4.38 17.79 -10.74
CA LYS A 143 3.40 16.77 -10.36
C LYS A 143 3.75 16.13 -9.02
N ILE A 144 5.02 15.85 -8.77
CA ILE A 144 5.49 15.32 -7.48
C ILE A 144 5.15 16.31 -6.34
N GLU A 145 5.44 17.60 -6.51
CA GLU A 145 5.11 18.62 -5.52
C GLU A 145 3.61 18.72 -5.25
N GLN A 146 2.78 18.64 -6.30
CA GLN A 146 1.32 18.62 -6.16
C GLN A 146 0.83 17.39 -5.37
N ILE A 147 1.35 16.21 -5.70
CA ILE A 147 1.02 14.96 -4.99
C ILE A 147 1.43 15.08 -3.51
N GLU A 148 2.66 15.51 -3.23
CA GLU A 148 3.18 15.65 -1.86
C GLU A 148 2.38 16.69 -1.04
N CYS A 149 1.98 17.80 -1.67
CA CYS A 149 1.09 18.79 -1.07
C CYS A 149 -0.28 18.20 -0.74
N GLY A 150 -0.87 17.47 -1.69
CA GLY A 150 -2.13 16.75 -1.49
C GLY A 150 -2.05 15.74 -0.34
N LEU A 151 -0.97 14.96 -0.29
CA LEU A 151 -0.72 14.00 0.79
C LEU A 151 -0.61 14.66 2.17
N ARG A 152 0.08 15.81 2.26
CA ARG A 152 0.22 16.58 3.50
C ARG A 152 -1.12 17.05 4.07
N SER A 153 -2.14 17.21 3.21
CA SER A 153 -3.51 17.56 3.61
C SER A 153 -4.37 16.32 3.88
N MET A 154 -4.36 15.35 2.97
CA MET A 154 -5.28 14.20 2.98
C MET A 154 -4.93 13.18 4.06
N VAL A 155 -3.64 12.90 4.28
CA VAL A 155 -3.22 11.89 5.28
C VAL A 155 -3.65 12.29 6.69
N PRO A 156 -3.36 13.51 7.21
CA PRO A 156 -3.84 13.92 8.53
C PRO A 156 -5.36 13.96 8.65
N THR A 157 -6.05 14.32 7.57
CA THR A 157 -7.53 14.35 7.51
C THR A 157 -8.11 12.95 7.75
N LEU A 158 -7.59 11.94 7.04
CA LEU A 158 -8.03 10.55 7.20
C LEU A 158 -7.67 9.97 8.57
N VAL A 159 -6.48 10.27 9.08
CA VAL A 159 -6.06 9.86 10.42
C VAL A 159 -6.96 10.47 11.50
N THR A 160 -7.31 11.76 11.37
CA THR A 160 -8.21 12.44 12.30
C THR A 160 -9.61 11.84 12.26
N ARG A 161 -10.12 11.55 11.05
CA ARG A 161 -11.41 10.89 10.86
C ARG A 161 -11.44 9.51 11.53
N TYR A 162 -10.42 8.68 11.27
CA TYR A 162 -10.26 7.36 11.90
C TYR A 162 -10.28 7.46 13.43
N ARG A 163 -9.42 8.30 14.01
CA ARG A 163 -9.30 8.47 15.47
C ARG A 163 -10.59 8.98 16.10
N LYS A 164 -11.26 9.93 15.44
CA LYS A 164 -12.52 10.50 15.92
C LYS A 164 -13.65 9.47 15.90
N SER A 165 -13.72 8.61 14.87
CA SER A 165 -14.68 7.51 14.84
C SER A 165 -14.43 6.56 16.00
N HIS A 166 -13.18 6.12 16.13
CA HIS A 166 -12.78 5.16 17.15
C HIS A 166 -13.05 5.67 18.57
N SER A 167 -12.72 6.93 18.87
CA SER A 167 -13.03 7.57 20.15
C SER A 167 -14.53 7.59 20.43
N LYS A 168 -15.36 7.98 19.45
CA LYS A 168 -16.82 7.99 19.60
C LYS A 168 -17.38 6.59 19.84
N PHE A 169 -16.82 5.58 19.18
CA PHE A 169 -17.20 4.19 19.42
C PHE A 169 -16.87 3.77 20.84
N LEU A 170 -15.66 4.04 21.33
CA LEU A 170 -15.26 3.73 22.70
C LEU A 170 -16.13 4.45 23.75
N ASP A 171 -16.42 5.74 23.54
CA ASP A 171 -17.26 6.53 24.44
C ASP A 171 -18.68 5.94 24.51
N LYS A 172 -19.30 5.66 23.36
CA LYS A 172 -20.66 5.11 23.30
C LYS A 172 -20.72 3.67 23.81
N CYS A 173 -19.86 2.81 23.30
CA CYS A 173 -19.85 1.39 23.62
C CYS A 173 -19.55 1.18 25.12
N GLY A 174 -18.58 1.91 25.68
CA GLY A 174 -18.25 1.85 27.10
C GLY A 174 -19.39 2.30 28.00
N LEU A 175 -20.03 3.44 27.70
CA LEU A 175 -21.18 3.93 28.46
C LEU A 175 -22.37 2.97 28.38
N ASN A 176 -22.68 2.49 27.18
CA ASN A 176 -23.77 1.55 26.94
C ASN A 176 -23.53 0.21 27.65
N TRP A 177 -22.27 -0.25 27.70
CA TRP A 177 -21.91 -1.48 28.40
C TRP A 177 -22.19 -1.41 29.90
N ILE A 178 -21.92 -0.26 30.54
CA ILE A 178 -22.12 -0.06 31.99
C ILE A 178 -23.61 0.08 32.33
N ASN A 179 -24.40 0.69 31.45
CA ASN A 179 -25.79 1.07 31.75
C ASN A 179 -26.82 -0.03 31.44
N CYS A 180 -26.45 -1.10 30.75
CA CYS A 180 -27.39 -2.18 30.43
C CYS A 180 -27.49 -3.21 31.57
N GLU A 181 -28.72 -3.55 31.94
CA GLU A 181 -28.99 -4.45 33.07
C GLU A 181 -28.92 -5.93 32.70
N SER A 182 -29.09 -6.25 31.41
CA SER A 182 -29.11 -7.63 30.91
C SER A 182 -28.12 -7.88 29.78
N LYS A 183 -27.59 -9.11 29.72
CA LYS A 183 -26.66 -9.55 28.67
C LYS A 183 -27.24 -9.41 27.25
N GLN A 184 -28.55 -9.62 27.08
CA GLN A 184 -29.21 -9.48 25.77
C GLN A 184 -29.31 -8.03 25.32
N GLU A 185 -29.47 -7.11 26.26
CA GLU A 185 -29.50 -5.67 25.98
C GLU A 185 -28.11 -5.15 25.62
N ILE A 186 -27.08 -5.53 26.39
CA ILE A 186 -25.67 -5.23 26.07
C ILE A 186 -25.36 -5.66 24.64
N LEU A 187 -25.69 -6.92 24.29
CA LEU A 187 -25.37 -7.47 22.96
C LEU A 187 -26.01 -6.65 21.84
N LYS A 188 -27.29 -6.28 21.97
CA LYS A 188 -28.01 -5.51 20.94
C LYS A 188 -27.45 -4.10 20.78
N THR A 189 -27.14 -3.43 21.90
CA THR A 189 -26.63 -2.05 21.86
C THR A 189 -25.21 -2.01 21.31
N VAL A 190 -24.33 -2.90 21.79
CA VAL A 190 -22.96 -3.04 21.29
C VAL A 190 -22.94 -3.42 19.81
N GLU A 191 -23.81 -4.34 19.37
CA GLU A 191 -23.92 -4.71 17.96
C GLU A 191 -24.27 -3.50 17.09
N LYS A 192 -25.24 -2.69 17.51
CA LYS A 192 -25.62 -1.47 16.79
C LYS A 192 -24.47 -0.47 16.68
N ASP A 193 -23.81 -0.16 17.80
CA ASP A 193 -22.69 0.80 17.79
C ASP A 193 -21.49 0.27 16.99
N LEU A 194 -21.24 -1.04 17.06
CA LEU A 194 -20.20 -1.70 16.27
C LEU A 194 -20.49 -1.63 14.77
N MET A 195 -21.75 -1.81 14.35
CA MET A 195 -22.10 -1.69 12.93
C MET A 195 -21.83 -0.28 12.38
N VAL A 196 -22.14 0.76 13.16
CA VAL A 196 -21.87 2.16 12.79
C VAL A 196 -20.36 2.42 12.70
N GLU A 197 -19.58 1.91 13.65
CA GLU A 197 -18.12 2.03 13.62
C GLU A 197 -17.54 1.29 12.40
N ILE A 198 -17.97 0.05 12.14
CA ILE A 198 -17.51 -0.73 10.99
C ILE A 198 -17.81 0.00 9.68
N GLU A 199 -19.01 0.59 9.53
CA GLU A 199 -19.36 1.34 8.32
C GLU A 199 -18.44 2.56 8.10
N GLU A 200 -18.12 3.29 9.16
CA GLU A 200 -17.20 4.43 9.07
C GLU A 200 -15.75 3.98 8.80
N LEU A 201 -15.31 2.87 9.42
CA LEU A 201 -14.00 2.27 9.17
C LEU A 201 -13.86 1.79 7.73
N VAL A 202 -14.90 1.21 7.14
CA VAL A 202 -14.96 0.89 5.70
C VAL A 202 -14.77 2.17 4.89
N GLY A 203 -15.50 3.24 5.21
CA GLY A 203 -15.39 4.52 4.50
C GLY A 203 -13.97 5.11 4.54
N VAL A 204 -13.36 5.15 5.73
CA VAL A 204 -11.98 5.61 5.90
C VAL A 204 -10.99 4.76 5.13
N PHE A 205 -11.16 3.43 5.16
CA PHE A 205 -10.29 2.51 4.44
C PHE A 205 -10.38 2.72 2.92
N LEU A 206 -11.59 2.81 2.36
CA LEU A 206 -11.81 3.04 0.93
C LEU A 206 -11.21 4.37 0.48
N ASP A 207 -11.34 5.44 1.26
CA ASP A 207 -10.73 6.74 0.94
C ASP A 207 -9.20 6.69 1.00
N ALA A 208 -8.63 6.00 1.98
CA ALA A 208 -7.18 5.76 2.06
C ALA A 208 -6.68 4.96 0.85
N ASN A 209 -7.44 3.95 0.43
CA ASN A 209 -7.08 3.11 -0.70
C ASN A 209 -7.21 3.86 -2.04
N ARG A 210 -8.23 4.71 -2.18
CA ARG A 210 -8.37 5.65 -3.30
C ARG A 210 -7.18 6.60 -3.38
N LEU A 211 -6.69 7.11 -2.24
CA LEU A 211 -5.51 7.97 -2.19
C LEU A 211 -4.26 7.25 -2.72
N ARG A 212 -4.00 6.01 -2.29
CA ARG A 212 -2.88 5.19 -2.81
C ARG A 212 -2.94 5.01 -4.32
N ARG A 213 -4.12 4.65 -4.83
CA ARG A 213 -4.36 4.47 -6.27
C ARG A 213 -4.17 5.76 -7.07
N SER A 214 -4.62 6.90 -6.53
CA SER A 214 -4.43 8.20 -7.18
C SER A 214 -2.96 8.54 -7.28
N VAL A 215 -2.23 8.48 -6.17
CA VAL A 215 -0.79 8.77 -6.11
C VAL A 215 -0.02 7.91 -7.11
N LEU A 216 -0.25 6.59 -7.11
CA LEU A 216 0.45 5.69 -8.03
C LEU A 216 0.11 6.03 -9.49
N THR A 217 -1.16 6.22 -9.82
CA THR A 217 -1.59 6.59 -11.19
C THR A 217 -0.97 7.92 -11.63
N GLU A 218 -0.93 8.91 -10.74
CA GLU A 218 -0.40 10.24 -11.04
C GLU A 218 1.12 10.24 -11.22
N ILE A 219 1.85 9.43 -10.47
CA ILE A 219 3.29 9.22 -10.67
C ILE A 219 3.52 8.61 -12.05
N ILE A 220 2.88 7.48 -12.35
CA ILE A 220 3.07 6.78 -13.64
C ILE A 220 2.66 7.66 -14.82
N GLY A 221 1.59 8.45 -14.67
CA GLY A 221 1.14 9.37 -15.72
C GLY A 221 2.05 10.59 -15.95
N ALA A 222 2.97 10.88 -15.03
CA ALA A 222 3.91 12.00 -15.15
C ALA A 222 5.32 11.58 -15.59
N THR A 223 5.62 10.29 -15.51
CA THR A 223 6.87 9.69 -15.96
C THR A 223 6.84 9.35 -17.45
N ASP A 224 7.99 9.40 -18.12
CA ASP A 224 8.14 8.70 -19.39
C ASP A 224 8.18 7.17 -19.19
N ILE A 225 8.18 6.42 -20.29
CA ILE A 225 8.11 4.95 -20.26
C ILE A 225 9.29 4.29 -19.53
N TYR A 226 10.50 4.86 -19.62
CA TYR A 226 11.69 4.31 -18.99
C TYR A 226 11.72 4.66 -17.50
N GLN A 227 11.33 5.88 -17.15
CA GLN A 227 11.10 6.31 -15.77
C GLN A 227 10.02 5.43 -15.10
N ALA A 228 8.90 5.21 -15.77
CA ALA A 228 7.82 4.36 -15.28
C ALA A 228 8.29 2.92 -15.05
N ALA A 229 9.06 2.36 -16.00
CA ALA A 229 9.63 1.03 -15.88
C ALA A 229 10.55 0.90 -14.66
N LEU A 230 11.53 1.79 -14.50
CA LEU A 230 12.46 1.74 -13.35
C LEU A 230 11.74 1.97 -12.03
N TYR A 231 10.79 2.90 -11.98
CA TYR A 231 10.00 3.17 -10.79
C TYR A 231 9.14 1.96 -10.39
N LEU A 232 8.43 1.34 -11.34
CA LEU A 232 7.62 0.15 -11.09
C LEU A 232 8.47 -1.08 -10.75
N GLU A 233 9.67 -1.18 -11.32
CA GLU A 233 10.63 -2.21 -10.93
C GLU A 233 11.01 -2.03 -9.46
N GLY A 234 11.44 -0.83 -9.05
CA GLY A 234 11.78 -0.55 -7.66
C GLY A 234 10.61 -0.76 -6.70
N LEU A 235 9.40 -0.38 -7.10
CA LEU A 235 8.19 -0.60 -6.30
C LEU A 235 7.88 -2.09 -6.16
N ALA A 236 7.98 -2.86 -7.24
CA ALA A 236 7.78 -4.30 -7.21
C ALA A 236 8.84 -4.99 -6.34
N GLN A 237 10.10 -4.57 -6.46
CA GLN A 237 11.20 -5.06 -5.61
C GLN A 237 10.92 -4.78 -4.13
N PHE A 238 10.45 -3.58 -3.79
CA PHE A 238 10.09 -3.23 -2.41
C PHE A 238 9.02 -4.17 -1.84
N PHE A 239 7.94 -4.43 -2.58
CA PHE A 239 6.89 -5.34 -2.15
C PHE A 239 7.37 -6.79 -2.03
N VAL A 240 8.14 -7.27 -3.02
CA VAL A 240 8.67 -8.64 -3.04
C VAL A 240 9.73 -8.85 -1.97
N GLY A 241 10.51 -7.81 -1.64
CA GLY A 241 11.57 -7.87 -0.63
C GLY A 241 11.08 -8.24 0.76
N PHE A 242 9.84 -7.90 1.10
CA PHE A 242 9.23 -8.34 2.36
C PHE A 242 8.99 -9.85 2.43
N SER A 243 8.95 -10.54 1.28
CA SER A 243 8.80 -12.00 1.20
C SER A 243 10.15 -12.73 1.14
N ASP A 244 11.25 -12.04 1.42
CA ASP A 244 12.57 -12.65 1.56
C ASP A 244 12.66 -13.37 2.92
N GLY A 245 12.88 -14.69 2.86
CA GLY A 245 12.87 -15.54 4.06
C GLY A 245 14.10 -15.33 4.95
N GLU A 246 15.25 -14.99 4.37
CA GLU A 246 16.47 -14.73 5.13
C GLU A 246 16.33 -13.39 5.86
N LEU A 247 15.90 -12.34 5.16
CA LEU A 247 15.66 -11.02 5.74
C LEU A 247 14.60 -11.08 6.86
N LEU A 248 13.50 -11.81 6.64
CA LEU A 248 12.46 -11.96 7.65
C LEU A 248 12.99 -12.69 8.89
N HIS A 249 13.76 -13.77 8.70
CA HIS A 249 14.36 -14.52 9.79
C HIS A 249 15.35 -13.67 10.59
N GLU A 250 16.23 -12.91 9.93
CA GLU A 250 17.15 -11.97 10.60
C GLU A 250 16.40 -10.89 11.38
N PHE A 251 15.33 -10.32 10.79
CA PHE A 251 14.51 -9.31 11.45
C PHE A 251 13.84 -9.87 12.73
N GLU A 252 13.30 -11.08 12.67
CA GLU A 252 12.66 -11.74 13.82
C GLU A 252 13.66 -12.11 14.93
N GLN A 253 14.92 -12.33 14.56
CA GLN A 253 16.01 -12.57 15.51
C GLN A 253 16.60 -11.29 16.09
N CYS A 254 16.27 -10.13 15.53
CA CYS A 254 16.77 -8.84 15.98
C CYS A 254 16.23 -8.50 17.38
N LYS A 255 17.02 -8.81 18.40
CA LYS A 255 16.75 -8.40 19.78
C LYS A 255 17.18 -6.95 19.96
N ILE A 256 16.35 -6.00 19.56
CA ILE A 256 16.54 -4.61 19.99
C ILE A 256 16.17 -4.58 21.47
N PRO A 257 17.12 -4.33 22.39
CA PRO A 257 16.77 -4.15 23.79
C PRO A 257 15.96 -2.85 23.89
N LEU A 258 14.78 -2.90 24.50
CA LEU A 258 13.94 -1.72 24.80
C LEU A 258 14.57 -0.79 25.87
N SER A 259 15.89 -0.83 26.05
CA SER A 259 16.62 0.04 26.96
C SER A 259 16.97 1.34 26.24
N GLY A 260 16.01 2.28 26.17
CA GLY A 260 16.29 3.61 25.63
C GLY A 260 15.10 4.48 25.23
N ILE A 261 13.93 4.34 25.85
CA ILE A 261 12.86 5.36 25.82
C ILE A 261 12.53 5.73 27.25
#